data_AF-F4WM32-F1
#
_entry.id   AF-F4WM32-F1
#
_cell.length_a   1.000
_cell.length_b   1.000
_cell.length_c   1.000
_cell.angle_alpha   90.00
_cell.angle_beta   90.00
_cell.angle_gamma   90.00
#
_symmetry.space_group_name_H-M   'P 1'
#
loop_
_entity.id
_entity.type
_entity.pdbx_description
1 polymer ?
#
loop_
_entity_poly.entity_id
_entity_poly.type
_entity_poly.pdbx_seq_one_letter_code
_entity_poly.pdbx_strand_id
1 'polypeptide(L)'
;MWTTMLVWTAAVVLLPTPRAVNASGVFELRLKSFVNEFGKDNLGKCCSGSASKTGECSGVCKTRFRVCLKQYQVKIDTTSPCTYGDVVTPILGENRINLSTNVALPSFTNPIRFPFEFTWPVTDVLHANVQHLWAHVNPLVSVLVRF
;
A
#
# COMPACT_ATOMS: atom_id res chain seq x y z
N MET A 1 -53.68 5.09 -32.06
CA MET A 1 -53.40 5.24 -30.61
C MET A 1 -52.82 3.97 -30.00
N TRP A 2 -53.36 2.77 -30.27
CA TRP A 2 -52.77 1.50 -29.79
C TRP A 2 -51.44 1.16 -30.49
N THR A 3 -51.38 1.32 -31.82
CA THR A 3 -50.18 0.99 -32.61
C THR A 3 -48.93 1.75 -32.17
N THR A 4 -49.09 3.02 -31.79
CA THR A 4 -48.02 3.84 -31.23
C THR A 4 -47.56 3.32 -29.86
N MET A 5 -48.46 2.82 -29.02
CA MET A 5 -48.12 2.22 -27.72
C MET A 5 -47.31 0.94 -27.88
N LEU A 6 -47.69 0.07 -28.83
CA LEU A 6 -46.93 -1.16 -29.15
C LEU A 6 -45.53 -0.85 -29.68
N VAL A 7 -45.42 0.14 -30.56
CA VAL A 7 -44.13 0.58 -31.11
C VAL A 7 -43.22 1.14 -30.02
N TRP A 8 -43.76 1.95 -29.09
CA TRP A 8 -42.99 2.48 -27.96
C TRP A 8 -42.53 1.38 -27.00
N THR A 9 -43.38 0.41 -26.68
CA THR A 9 -42.99 -0.72 -25.83
C THR A 9 -41.91 -1.58 -26.49
N ALA A 10 -42.03 -1.85 -27.79
CA ALA A 10 -41.01 -2.61 -28.52
C ALA A 10 -39.69 -1.83 -28.60
N ALA A 11 -39.74 -0.51 -28.81
CA ALA A 11 -38.56 0.34 -28.85
C ALA A 11 -37.82 0.36 -27.50
N VAL A 12 -38.54 0.43 -26.37
CA VAL A 12 -37.94 0.39 -25.02
C VAL A 12 -37.32 -0.98 -24.72
N VAL A 13 -37.97 -2.07 -25.14
CA VAL A 13 -37.44 -3.44 -24.97
C VAL A 13 -36.22 -3.70 -25.87
N LEU A 14 -36.12 -3.02 -27.02
CA LEU A 14 -34.99 -3.12 -27.95
C LEU A 14 -33.80 -2.21 -27.60
N LEU A 15 -33.91 -1.36 -26.56
CA LEU A 15 -32.76 -0.57 -26.10
C LEU A 15 -31.71 -1.53 -25.51
N PRO A 16 -30.47 -1.55 -26.04
CA PRO A 16 -29.41 -2.38 -25.49
C PRO A 16 -29.13 -1.92 -24.06
N THR A 17 -29.14 -2.86 -23.11
CA THR A 17 -28.75 -2.58 -21.72
C THR A 17 -27.34 -2.00 -21.69
N PRO A 18 -27.08 -0.94 -20.91
CA PRO A 18 -25.74 -0.39 -20.80
C PRO A 18 -24.79 -1.49 -20.36
N ARG A 19 -23.75 -1.77 -21.16
CA ARG A 19 -22.69 -2.69 -20.76
C ARG A 19 -21.93 -2.06 -19.60
N ALA A 20 -22.01 -2.68 -18.43
CA ALA A 20 -21.13 -2.32 -17.32
C ALA A 20 -19.69 -2.57 -17.75
N VAL A 21 -18.88 -1.50 -17.81
CA VAL A 21 -17.44 -1.60 -18.03
C VAL A 21 -16.80 -1.71 -16.67
N ASN A 22 -16.26 -2.88 -16.34
CA ASN A 22 -15.46 -3.05 -15.13
C ASN A 22 -14.03 -2.59 -15.41
N ALA A 23 -13.56 -1.60 -14.67
CA ALA A 23 -12.16 -1.23 -14.65
C ALA A 23 -11.48 -1.99 -13.51
N SER A 24 -10.56 -2.89 -13.84
CA SER A 24 -9.76 -3.61 -12.87
C SER A 24 -8.27 -3.44 -13.15
N GLY A 25 -7.46 -3.62 -12.11
CA GLY A 25 -6.01 -3.46 -12.20
C GLY A 25 -5.30 -3.97 -10.95
N VAL A 26 -3.97 -3.88 -10.97
CA VAL A 26 -3.13 -4.27 -9.84
C VAL A 26 -2.11 -3.18 -9.58
N PHE A 27 -2.07 -2.68 -8.35
CA PHE A 27 -0.99 -1.82 -7.87
C PHE A 27 0.11 -2.68 -7.25
N GLU A 28 1.35 -2.53 -7.72
CA GLU A 28 2.49 -3.32 -7.25
C GLU A 28 3.52 -2.44 -6.53
N LEU A 29 3.87 -2.84 -5.30
CA LEU A 29 4.91 -2.20 -4.50
C LEU A 29 6.09 -3.15 -4.35
N ARG A 30 7.24 -2.79 -4.93
CA ARG A 30 8.48 -3.55 -4.79
C ARG A 30 9.37 -2.98 -3.70
N LEU A 31 9.66 -3.77 -2.68
CA LEU A 31 10.68 -3.45 -1.68
C LEU A 31 12.07 -3.72 -2.29
N LYS A 32 13.00 -2.76 -2.22
CA LYS A 32 14.36 -2.91 -2.77
C LYS A 32 15.39 -3.16 -1.68
N SER A 33 15.52 -2.21 -0.76
CA SER A 33 16.45 -2.30 0.35
C SER A 33 15.95 -1.49 1.53
N PHE A 34 16.44 -1.84 2.71
CA PHE A 34 16.18 -1.15 3.95
C PHE A 34 17.45 -1.10 4.78
N VAL A 35 17.75 0.07 5.35
CA VAL A 35 18.94 0.30 6.17
C VAL A 35 18.54 1.16 7.37
N ASN A 36 18.78 0.65 8.56
CA ASN A 36 18.68 1.33 9.85
C ASN A 36 20.05 1.27 10.53
N GLU A 37 20.92 2.23 10.22
CA GLU A 37 22.31 2.22 10.73
C GLU A 37 22.38 2.36 12.24
N PHE A 38 21.40 3.02 12.85
CA PHE A 38 21.42 3.34 14.27
C PHE A 38 20.70 2.30 15.15
N GLY A 39 20.03 1.30 14.56
CA GLY A 39 19.22 0.33 15.32
C GLY A 39 18.14 1.02 16.18
N LYS A 40 17.65 2.17 15.70
CA LYS A 40 16.69 3.02 16.40
C LYS A 40 15.30 2.90 15.82
N ASP A 41 14.37 3.19 16.71
CA ASP A 41 12.95 3.17 16.50
C ASP A 41 12.44 4.57 16.04
N ASN A 42 11.16 4.72 15.69
CA ASN A 42 10.60 5.99 15.21
C ASN A 42 10.46 7.04 16.32
N LEU A 43 10.55 6.63 17.59
CA LEU A 43 10.64 7.48 18.76
C LEU A 43 12.11 7.78 19.13
N GLY A 44 13.07 7.31 18.32
CA GLY A 44 14.51 7.48 18.54
C GLY A 44 15.10 6.56 19.62
N LYS A 45 14.35 5.56 20.09
CA LYS A 45 14.79 4.59 21.12
C LYS A 45 15.48 3.39 20.48
N CYS A 46 16.34 2.69 21.22
CA CYS A 46 16.96 1.46 20.75
C CYS A 46 15.96 0.30 20.73
N CYS A 47 15.92 -0.49 19.65
CA CYS A 47 15.04 -1.66 19.55
C CYS A 47 15.32 -2.73 20.61
N SER A 48 16.57 -2.82 21.09
CA SER A 48 16.97 -3.70 22.19
C SER A 48 16.61 -3.17 23.58
N GLY A 49 16.15 -1.92 23.69
CA GLY A 49 15.89 -1.24 24.96
C GLY A 49 17.15 -0.72 25.68
N SER A 50 18.36 -1.08 25.21
CA SER A 50 19.63 -0.67 25.80
C SER A 50 20.49 0.13 24.82
N ALA A 51 20.95 1.30 25.27
CA ALA A 51 22.00 2.06 24.60
C ALA A 51 23.35 1.79 25.27
N SER A 52 24.41 1.74 24.47
CA SER A 52 25.80 1.72 24.93
C SER A 52 26.14 3.03 25.67
N LYS A 53 27.24 3.02 26.43
CA LYS A 53 27.78 4.22 27.11
C LYS A 53 28.09 5.38 26.15
N THR A 54 28.24 5.07 24.86
CA THR A 54 28.48 6.03 23.77
C THR A 54 27.19 6.52 23.09
N GLY A 55 26.01 6.07 23.52
CA GLY A 55 24.72 6.45 22.92
C GLY A 55 24.31 5.65 21.68
N GLU A 56 25.12 4.65 21.29
CA GLU A 56 24.84 3.74 20.18
C GLU A 56 23.99 2.55 20.64
N CYS A 57 23.07 2.08 19.81
CA CYS A 57 22.22 0.94 20.18
C CYS A 57 23.01 -0.37 20.12
N SER A 58 22.96 -1.15 21.20
CA SER A 58 23.76 -2.37 21.32
C SER A 58 23.15 -3.59 20.64
N GLY A 59 21.92 -3.47 20.11
CA GLY A 59 21.20 -4.58 19.52
C GLY A 59 20.56 -4.25 18.18
N VAL A 60 20.05 -5.31 17.56
CA VAL A 60 19.47 -5.29 16.21
C VAL A 60 17.95 -5.16 16.27
N CYS A 61 17.39 -4.38 15.35
CA CYS A 61 15.94 -4.31 15.16
C CYS A 61 15.51 -5.47 14.26
N LYS A 62 14.62 -6.33 14.73
CA LYS A 62 13.89 -7.24 13.84
C LYS A 62 12.94 -6.39 13.02
N THR A 63 13.01 -6.42 11.68
CA THR A 63 12.31 -5.53 10.73
C THR A 63 11.17 -6.23 9.98
N ARG A 64 9.98 -5.60 9.94
CA ARG A 64 8.76 -6.04 9.26
C ARG A 64 8.10 -4.82 8.66
N PHE A 65 7.39 -4.97 7.55
CA PHE A 65 6.72 -3.87 6.86
C PHE A 65 5.21 -4.03 6.97
N ARG A 66 4.49 -2.95 7.21
CA ARG A 66 3.05 -2.88 6.92
C ARG A 66 2.87 -1.89 5.81
N VAL A 67 2.07 -2.22 4.81
CA VAL A 67 1.80 -1.36 3.67
C VAL A 67 0.31 -1.09 3.66
N CYS A 68 -0.05 0.17 3.85
CA CYS A 68 -1.42 0.66 3.83
C CYS A 68 -1.65 1.45 2.55
N LEU A 69 -2.54 0.97 1.68
CA LEU A 69 -2.97 1.68 0.48
C LEU A 69 -4.35 2.29 0.74
N LYS A 70 -4.49 3.58 0.51
CA LYS A 70 -5.75 4.31 0.69
C LYS A 70 -5.92 5.45 -0.29
N GLN A 71 -7.13 6.00 -0.33
CA GLN A 71 -7.43 7.17 -1.15
C GLN A 71 -6.60 8.39 -0.72
N TYR A 72 -6.36 9.30 -1.68
CA TYR A 72 -5.73 10.57 -1.39
C TYR A 72 -6.51 11.36 -0.35
N GLN A 73 -5.78 11.93 0.61
CA GLN A 73 -6.30 12.90 1.56
C GLN A 73 -5.39 14.12 1.55
N VAL A 74 -6.00 15.32 1.54
CA VAL A 74 -5.28 16.59 1.62
C VAL A 74 -4.55 16.73 2.95
N LYS A 75 -5.23 16.35 4.04
CA LYS A 75 -4.62 16.21 5.36
C LYS A 75 -4.40 14.73 5.64
N ILE A 76 -3.16 14.43 5.95
CA ILE A 76 -2.68 13.13 6.36
C ILE A 76 -3.35 12.70 7.67
N ASP A 77 -4.21 11.69 7.60
CA ASP A 77 -4.71 10.99 8.79
C ASP A 77 -4.01 9.64 8.92
N THR A 78 -3.52 9.33 10.12
CA THR A 78 -2.78 8.10 10.43
C THR A 78 -3.66 7.04 11.09
N THR A 79 -4.88 7.43 11.48
CA THR A 79 -5.82 6.65 12.30
C THR A 79 -6.94 6.01 11.47
N SER A 80 -7.23 6.57 10.30
CA SER A 80 -8.21 6.04 9.35
C SER A 80 -7.81 4.66 8.81
N PRO A 81 -8.77 3.74 8.57
CA PRO A 81 -8.50 2.44 7.96
C PRO A 81 -7.99 2.56 6.50
N CYS A 82 -7.28 1.53 6.02
CA CYS A 82 -6.76 1.46 4.66
C CYS A 82 -7.89 1.09 3.68
N THR A 83 -8.26 1.99 2.76
CA THR A 83 -9.42 1.81 1.88
C THR A 83 -9.15 0.91 0.67
N TYR A 84 -7.90 0.86 0.19
CA TYR A 84 -7.52 0.08 -1.00
C TYR A 84 -6.74 -1.20 -0.65
N GLY A 85 -6.22 -1.31 0.57
CA GLY A 85 -5.68 -2.55 1.12
C GLY A 85 -4.68 -2.35 2.25
N ASP A 86 -4.51 -3.38 3.08
CA ASP A 86 -3.58 -3.42 4.21
C ASP A 86 -2.84 -4.76 4.19
N VAL A 87 -1.52 -4.72 4.10
CA VAL A 87 -0.68 -5.92 4.08
C VAL A 87 0.42 -5.77 5.13
N VAL A 88 0.53 -6.75 6.02
CA VAL A 88 1.62 -6.85 7.00
C VAL A 88 2.53 -8.01 6.59
N THR A 89 3.81 -7.72 6.39
CA THR A 89 4.81 -8.73 6.12
C THR A 89 5.25 -9.41 7.41
N PRO A 90 5.75 -10.66 7.35
CA PRO A 90 6.55 -11.22 8.41
C PRO A 90 7.84 -10.40 8.62
N ILE A 91 8.62 -10.79 9.62
CA ILE A 91 9.97 -10.24 9.82
C ILE A 91 10.82 -10.63 8.60
N LEU A 92 11.30 -9.65 7.84
CA LEU A 92 12.07 -9.84 6.62
C LEU A 92 13.58 -9.80 6.85
N GLY A 93 14.02 -9.33 8.01
CA GLY A 93 15.43 -9.25 8.37
C GLY A 93 15.65 -8.32 9.55
N GLU A 94 16.87 -7.79 9.68
CA GLU A 94 17.26 -6.96 10.81
C GLU A 94 17.48 -5.48 10.40
N ASN A 95 18.56 -4.85 10.87
CA ASN A 95 18.90 -3.46 10.57
C ASN A 95 19.22 -3.21 9.09
N ARG A 96 19.64 -4.24 8.34
CA ARG A 96 19.96 -4.15 6.91
C ARG A 96 19.28 -5.28 6.16
N ILE A 97 18.50 -4.93 5.14
CA ILE A 97 17.79 -5.90 4.30
C ILE A 97 18.01 -5.50 2.85
N ASN A 98 18.39 -6.48 2.02
CA ASN A 98 18.42 -6.32 0.56
C ASN A 98 17.44 -7.33 -0.07
N LEU A 99 16.40 -6.78 -0.71
CA LEU A 99 15.31 -7.50 -1.39
C LEU A 99 15.35 -7.26 -2.90
N SER A 100 16.47 -6.73 -3.42
CA SER A 100 16.64 -6.40 -4.84
C SER A 100 16.74 -7.66 -5.70
N THR A 101 17.36 -8.72 -5.18
CA THR A 101 17.29 -10.08 -5.72
C THR A 101 15.95 -10.71 -5.37
N ASN A 102 15.43 -11.60 -6.21
CA ASN A 102 14.18 -12.34 -5.94
C ASN A 102 14.35 -13.24 -4.71
N VAL A 103 14.20 -12.68 -3.51
CA VAL A 103 14.18 -13.42 -2.26
C VAL A 103 12.74 -13.93 -2.07
N ALA A 104 12.48 -15.15 -2.50
CA ALA A 104 11.26 -15.86 -2.16
C ALA A 104 11.37 -16.36 -0.72
N LEU A 105 10.87 -15.56 0.23
CA LEU A 105 10.68 -16.03 1.60
C LEU A 105 9.39 -16.87 1.63
N PRO A 106 9.34 -17.98 2.39
CA PRO A 106 8.16 -18.87 2.43
C PRO A 106 6.86 -18.18 2.87
N SER A 107 6.95 -16.98 3.44
CA SER A 107 5.80 -16.19 3.91
C SER A 107 5.76 -14.74 3.39
N PHE A 108 6.59 -14.41 2.38
CA PHE A 108 6.60 -13.06 1.79
C PHE A 108 6.91 -13.10 0.30
N THR A 109 6.05 -12.44 -0.48
CA THR A 109 6.20 -12.23 -1.91
C THR A 109 6.51 -10.77 -2.19
N ASN A 110 7.56 -10.54 -2.98
CA ASN A 110 7.96 -9.22 -3.46
C ASN A 110 7.93 -9.25 -5.00
N PRO A 111 7.13 -8.42 -5.69
CA PRO A 111 6.39 -7.26 -5.19
C PRO A 111 5.10 -7.61 -4.41
N ILE A 112 4.69 -6.69 -3.52
CA ILE A 112 3.39 -6.72 -2.83
C ILE A 112 2.33 -6.21 -3.81
N ARG A 113 1.24 -6.96 -3.98
CA ARG A 113 0.22 -6.70 -5.01
C ARG A 113 -1.11 -6.33 -4.35
N PHE A 114 -1.72 -5.23 -4.80
CA PHE A 114 -3.03 -4.75 -4.38
C PHE A 114 -3.97 -4.76 -5.58
N PRO A 115 -4.77 -5.83 -5.77
CA PRO A 115 -5.77 -5.88 -6.83
C PRO A 115 -6.91 -4.89 -6.51
N PHE A 116 -7.44 -4.25 -7.54
CA PHE A 116 -8.58 -3.35 -7.42
C PHE A 116 -9.56 -3.56 -8.59
N GLU A 117 -10.85 -3.34 -8.31
CA GLU A 117 -11.97 -3.47 -9.26
C GLU A 117 -12.67 -2.11 -9.50
N PHE A 118 -11.95 -1.01 -9.26
CA PHE A 118 -12.42 0.35 -9.49
C PHE A 118 -11.57 1.08 -10.53
N THR A 119 -12.14 2.10 -11.18
CA THR A 119 -11.36 2.99 -12.03
C THR A 119 -10.32 3.72 -11.20
N TRP A 120 -9.04 3.44 -11.45
CA TRP A 120 -7.96 4.14 -10.76
C TRP A 120 -8.12 5.64 -10.99
N PRO A 121 -8.27 6.47 -9.92
CA PRO A 121 -8.45 7.89 -10.09
C PRO A 121 -7.13 8.47 -10.61
N VAL A 122 -6.99 8.68 -11.92
CA VAL A 122 -5.87 9.43 -12.50
C VAL A 122 -6.31 10.89 -12.52
N THR A 123 -6.03 11.63 -11.45
CA THR A 123 -6.06 13.10 -11.55
C THR A 123 -4.70 13.55 -12.08
N ASP A 124 -4.66 14.47 -13.05
CA ASP A 124 -3.44 15.03 -13.68
C ASP A 124 -2.41 15.64 -12.70
N VAL A 125 -2.72 15.63 -11.41
CA VAL A 125 -1.75 15.71 -10.33
C VAL A 125 -2.17 14.69 -9.27
N LEU A 126 -1.74 13.43 -9.42
CA LEU A 126 -1.97 12.42 -8.38
C LEU A 126 -0.90 12.57 -7.29
N HIS A 127 -1.19 13.40 -6.29
CA HIS A 127 -0.50 13.27 -5.02
C HIS A 127 -1.01 11.97 -4.37
N ALA A 128 -0.41 10.82 -4.67
CA ALA A 128 -0.68 9.61 -3.91
C ALA A 128 0.05 9.75 -2.55
N ASN A 129 -0.64 10.31 -1.55
CA ASN A 129 -0.18 10.19 -0.17
C ASN A 129 -0.28 8.71 0.23
N VAL A 130 0.81 7.94 0.01
CA VAL A 130 1.02 6.66 0.68
C VAL A 130 1.25 6.96 2.15
N GLN A 131 0.14 7.09 2.86
CA GLN A 131 0.15 7.40 4.28
C GLN A 131 0.41 6.10 5.04
N HIS A 132 1.61 6.03 5.59
CA HIS A 132 2.07 5.05 6.56
C HIS A 132 2.36 3.65 6.00
N LEU A 133 3.65 3.39 5.80
CA LEU A 133 4.18 2.09 6.16
C LEU A 133 4.25 1.99 7.69
N TRP A 134 3.28 1.34 8.33
CA TRP A 134 3.39 0.96 9.74
C TRP A 134 4.24 -0.31 9.89
N ALA A 135 5.52 -0.22 9.53
CA ALA A 135 6.48 -1.21 9.97
C ALA A 135 6.36 -1.30 11.49
N HIS A 136 5.89 -2.43 12.03
CA HIS A 136 5.90 -2.67 13.48
C HIS A 136 7.30 -3.09 13.94
N VAL A 137 8.23 -2.37 13.35
CA VAL A 137 9.63 -2.23 13.56
C VAL A 137 9.77 -0.79 13.15
N ASN A 138 9.45 0.06 14.12
CA ASN A 138 9.98 1.40 14.20
C ASN A 138 11.43 1.35 13.63
N PRO A 139 11.65 1.75 12.36
CA PRO A 139 11.43 3.09 11.86
C PRO A 139 10.38 3.21 10.75
N LEU A 140 9.76 4.39 10.70
CA LEU A 140 8.81 4.80 9.66
C LEU A 140 9.56 5.10 8.37
N VAL A 141 9.46 4.24 7.35
CA VAL A 141 9.95 4.55 6.00
C VAL A 141 8.79 5.02 5.15
N SER A 142 8.70 6.32 4.93
CA SER A 142 7.72 6.92 4.00
C SER A 142 8.27 6.82 2.58
N VAL A 143 7.67 5.95 1.74
CA VAL A 143 8.04 5.84 0.33
C VAL A 143 7.07 6.67 -0.49
N LEU A 144 7.56 7.81 -0.99
CA LEU A 144 6.85 8.64 -1.96
C LEU A 144 7.03 8.02 -3.36
N VAL A 145 5.98 7.41 -3.89
CA VAL A 145 5.97 6.94 -5.29
C VAL A 145 5.45 8.09 -6.16
N ARG A 146 6.32 8.67 -6.99
CA ARG A 146 5.94 9.61 -8.06
C ARG A 146 5.84 8.82 -9.37
N PHE A 147 4.74 8.99 -10.10
CA PHE A 147 4.62 8.61 -11.51
C PHE A 147 4.87 9.86 -12.36
#